data_AF-X0VB92-F1
#
_entry.id   AF-X0VB92-F1
#
_cell.length_a   1.000
_cell.length_b   1.000
_cell.length_c   1.000
_cell.angle_alpha   90.00
_cell.angle_beta   90.00
_cell.angle_gamma   90.00
#
_symmetry.space_group_name_H-M   'P 1'
#
loop_
_entity.id
_entity.type
_entity.pdbx_description
1 polymer ?
#
loop_
_entity_poly.entity_id
_entity_poly.type
_entity_poly.pdbx_seq_one_letter_code
_entity_poly.pdbx_strand_id
1 'polypeptide(L)'
;MQQWEYMTELVSAHIKNKGWEEYRQTNWPNYKPHKFAPETMIPQLNKRGEGGWELVHMEPVVAGQNSDVCCFGTGTRWSNTYFCAWKRPKPEADAE
;
A
#
# COMPACT_ATOMS: atom_id res chain seq x y z
N MET A 1 8.66 13.52 -25.30
CA MET A 1 8.13 13.65 -23.93
C MET A 1 7.91 12.25 -23.39
N GLN A 2 8.31 11.98 -22.15
CA GLN A 2 8.10 10.67 -21.53
C GLN A 2 6.60 10.38 -21.36
N GLN A 3 6.16 9.19 -21.78
CA GLN A 3 4.79 8.72 -21.55
C GLN A 3 4.71 7.85 -20.30
N TRP A 4 3.61 7.94 -19.57
CA TRP A 4 3.38 7.24 -18.32
C TRP A 4 2.22 6.26 -18.44
N GLU A 5 2.36 5.10 -17.81
CA GLU A 5 1.28 4.17 -17.51
C GLU A 5 0.86 4.35 -16.05
N TYR A 6 -0.44 4.39 -15.78
CA TYR A 6 -1.00 4.57 -14.44
C TYR A 6 -1.81 3.35 -14.02
N MET A 7 -1.75 3.04 -12.73
CA MET A 7 -2.54 1.98 -12.11
C MET A 7 -3.11 2.49 -10.79
N THR A 8 -4.30 2.04 -10.43
CA THR A 8 -4.88 2.27 -9.11
C THR A 8 -5.22 0.93 -8.47
N GLU A 9 -5.06 0.83 -7.15
CA GLU A 9 -5.50 -0.35 -6.40
C GLU A 9 -5.93 0.03 -4.98
N LEU A 10 -6.76 -0.84 -4.39
CA LEU A 10 -7.10 -0.78 -2.98
C LEU A 10 -6.18 -1.74 -2.22
N VAL A 11 -5.42 -1.23 -1.27
CA VAL A 11 -4.50 -2.00 -0.43
C VAL A 11 -5.01 -1.98 1.00
N SER A 12 -5.06 -3.13 1.67
CA SER A 12 -5.56 -3.21 3.04
C SER A 12 -4.46 -3.61 4.02
N ALA A 13 -4.38 -2.90 5.14
CA ALA A 13 -3.47 -3.17 6.22
C ALA A 13 -4.00 -4.31 7.10
N HIS A 14 -3.30 -5.43 7.17
CA HIS A 14 -3.62 -6.52 8.08
C HIS A 14 -2.39 -7.36 8.40
N ILE A 15 -2.23 -7.77 9.67
CA ILE A 15 -1.16 -8.71 10.10
C ILE A 15 -1.19 -10.10 9.43
N LYS A 16 -2.22 -10.39 8.63
CA LYS A 16 -2.38 -11.66 7.89
C LYS A 16 -2.06 -11.48 6.41
N ASN A 17 -1.60 -10.29 6.00
CA ASN A 17 -1.15 -10.03 4.66
C ASN A 17 -0.01 -10.99 4.30
N LYS A 18 -0.06 -11.53 3.08
CA LYS A 18 0.95 -12.45 2.58
C LYS A 18 2.33 -11.78 2.60
N GLY A 19 3.33 -12.46 3.18
CA GLY A 19 4.70 -11.95 3.25
C GLY A 19 4.97 -11.00 4.42
N TRP A 20 3.96 -10.58 5.18
CA TRP A 20 4.16 -9.66 6.32
C TRP A 20 4.93 -10.32 7.45
N GLU A 21 4.57 -11.54 7.83
CA GLU A 21 5.21 -12.19 8.99
C GLU A 21 6.69 -12.47 8.72
N GLU A 22 7.01 -12.94 7.51
CA GLU A 22 8.38 -13.13 7.06
C GLU A 22 9.14 -11.80 7.03
N TYR A 23 8.56 -10.76 6.42
CA TYR A 23 9.16 -9.43 6.38
C TYR A 23 9.42 -8.86 7.78
N ARG A 24 8.46 -8.98 8.69
CA ARG A 24 8.56 -8.53 10.09
C ARG A 24 9.67 -9.28 10.81
N GLN A 25 9.76 -10.59 10.69
CA GLN A 25 10.80 -11.38 11.36
C GLN A 25 12.20 -11.02 10.88
N THR A 26 12.37 -10.77 9.58
CA THR A 26 13.67 -10.37 9.00
C THR A 26 14.07 -8.95 9.36
N ASN A 27 13.15 -7.99 9.25
CA ASN A 27 13.50 -6.56 9.38
C ASN A 27 13.29 -6.02 10.80
N TRP A 28 12.27 -6.52 11.52
CA TRP A 28 11.81 -6.02 12.81
C TRP A 28 11.43 -7.14 13.79
N PRO A 29 12.37 -8.03 14.17
CA PRO A 29 12.08 -9.27 14.90
C PRO A 29 11.32 -9.05 16.22
N ASN A 30 11.62 -7.96 16.93
CA ASN A 30 11.01 -7.63 18.22
C ASN A 30 9.75 -6.76 18.12
N TYR A 31 9.37 -6.34 16.90
CA TYR A 31 8.22 -5.48 16.71
C TYR A 31 6.91 -6.27 16.73
N LYS A 32 5.94 -5.76 17.49
CA LYS A 32 4.59 -6.32 17.60
C LYS A 32 3.60 -5.33 17.00
N PRO A 33 3.23 -5.47 15.72
CA PRO A 33 2.30 -4.54 15.06
C PRO A 33 0.89 -4.66 15.64
N HIS A 34 0.14 -3.57 15.57
CA HIS A 34 -1.31 -3.63 15.71
C HIS A 34 -1.94 -4.38 14.52
N LYS A 35 -3.15 -4.92 14.72
CA LYS A 35 -3.84 -5.76 13.73
C LYS A 35 -3.94 -5.11 12.34
N PHE A 36 -4.18 -3.80 12.30
CA PHE A 36 -4.40 -3.02 11.08
C PHE A 36 -3.28 -2.01 10.80
N ALA A 37 -2.10 -2.24 11.37
CA ALA A 37 -1.01 -1.28 11.26
C ALA A 37 -0.55 -1.11 9.79
N PRO A 38 -0.41 0.14 9.27
CA PRO A 38 -0.17 0.40 7.85
C PRO A 38 1.07 -0.31 7.28
N GLU A 39 2.12 -0.49 8.09
CA GLU A 39 3.36 -1.16 7.72
C GLU A 39 3.16 -2.63 7.31
N THR A 40 2.03 -3.25 7.69
CA THR A 40 1.63 -4.58 7.21
C THR A 40 1.41 -4.66 5.70
N MET A 41 1.35 -3.53 5.00
CA MET A 41 1.26 -3.45 3.55
C MET A 41 2.63 -3.42 2.85
N ILE A 42 3.73 -3.21 3.58
CA ILE A 42 5.08 -3.04 3.00
C ILE A 42 5.46 -4.15 2.01
N PRO A 43 5.23 -5.45 2.28
CA PRO A 43 5.56 -6.49 1.30
C PRO A 43 4.83 -6.31 -0.04
N GLN A 44 3.56 -5.91 0.00
CA GLN A 44 2.79 -5.65 -1.22
C GLN A 44 3.31 -4.41 -1.95
N LEU A 45 3.63 -3.34 -1.22
CA LEU A 45 4.17 -2.11 -1.80
C LEU A 45 5.56 -2.34 -2.43
N ASN A 46 6.43 -3.08 -1.76
CA ASN A 46 7.75 -3.46 -2.28
C ASN A 46 7.61 -4.28 -3.56
N LYS A 47 6.70 -5.25 -3.59
CA LYS A 47 6.42 -6.04 -4.81
C LYS A 47 5.99 -5.16 -5.98
N ARG A 48 5.27 -4.06 -5.74
CA ARG A 48 4.94 -3.08 -6.80
C ARG A 48 6.19 -2.34 -7.27
N GLY A 49 7.03 -1.89 -6.34
CA GLY A 49 8.33 -1.27 -6.64
C GLY A 49 9.23 -2.16 -7.48
N GLU A 50 9.33 -3.45 -7.15
CA GLU A 50 10.06 -4.46 -7.94
C GLU A 50 9.50 -4.61 -9.37
N GLY A 51 8.20 -4.37 -9.57
CA GLY A 51 7.54 -4.34 -10.87
C GLY A 51 7.73 -3.03 -11.65
N GLY A 52 8.57 -2.12 -11.17
CA GLY A 52 8.84 -0.82 -11.78
C GLY A 52 7.76 0.24 -11.52
N TRP A 53 6.81 -0.02 -10.61
CA TRP A 53 5.78 0.94 -10.24
C TRP A 53 6.29 1.88 -9.14
N GLU A 54 6.11 3.17 -9.36
CA GLU A 54 6.33 4.23 -8.37
C GLU A 54 5.00 4.59 -7.73
N LEU A 55 4.95 4.62 -6.39
CA LEU A 55 3.78 5.08 -5.64
C LEU A 55 3.65 6.59 -5.78
N VAL A 56 2.55 7.05 -6.38
CA VAL A 56 2.26 8.48 -6.62
C VAL A 56 1.51 9.08 -5.44
N HIS A 57 0.52 8.33 -4.95
CA HIS A 57 -0.37 8.81 -3.91
C HIS A 57 -0.89 7.64 -3.09
N MET A 58 -0.99 7.86 -1.79
CA MET A 58 -1.61 6.97 -0.84
C MET A 58 -2.36 7.84 0.16
N GLU A 59 -3.68 7.70 0.22
CA GLU A 59 -4.52 8.51 1.10
C GLU A 59 -4.93 7.74 2.36
N PRO A 60 -4.31 8.03 3.52
CA PRO A 60 -4.91 7.77 4.81
C PRO A 60 -5.73 8.98 5.26
N VAL A 61 -6.88 8.74 5.86
CA VAL A 61 -7.56 9.81 6.59
C VAL A 61 -7.78 9.34 8.03
N VAL A 62 -7.25 10.07 9.01
CA VAL A 62 -7.24 9.85 10.47
C VAL A 62 -7.07 8.40 10.98
N ALA A 63 -5.95 8.12 11.64
CA ALA A 63 -5.73 6.84 12.31
C ALA A 63 -6.42 6.75 13.69
N GLY A 64 -7.11 5.64 13.94
CA GLY A 64 -7.75 5.29 15.21
C GLY A 64 -6.79 4.60 16.19
N GLN A 65 -7.27 4.37 17.42
CA GLN A 65 -6.47 3.78 18.51
C GLN A 65 -5.98 2.34 18.21
N ASN A 66 -6.61 1.64 17.25
CA ASN A 66 -6.21 0.31 16.80
C ASN A 66 -5.40 0.33 15.48
N SER A 67 -4.88 1.50 15.11
CA SER A 67 -4.19 1.75 13.83
C SER A 67 -5.06 1.54 12.59
N ASP A 68 -6.38 1.53 12.75
CA ASP A 68 -7.38 1.62 11.70
C ASP A 68 -7.45 3.05 11.11
N VAL A 69 -7.90 3.20 9.87
CA VAL A 69 -8.01 4.46 9.09
C VAL A 69 -9.45 4.92 9.00
N CYS A 70 -9.74 6.17 9.32
CA CYS A 70 -11.05 6.75 9.24
C CYS A 70 -11.33 7.42 7.88
N CYS A 71 -12.21 6.86 7.07
CA CYS A 71 -12.69 7.55 5.86
C CYS A 71 -13.68 8.67 6.23
N PHE A 72 -13.45 9.90 5.73
CA PHE A 72 -14.40 11.01 5.88
C PHE A 72 -15.44 10.97 4.74
N GLY A 73 -16.73 10.93 5.11
CA GLY A 73 -17.88 10.93 4.20
C GLY A 73 -19.14 11.43 4.92
N THR A 74 -20.34 10.95 4.56
CA THR A 74 -21.61 11.29 5.26
C THR A 74 -21.69 10.77 6.71
N GLY A 75 -20.67 10.04 7.17
CA GLY A 75 -20.43 9.71 8.58
C GLY A 75 -19.01 9.16 8.78
N THR A 76 -18.49 9.24 10.01
CA THR A 76 -17.18 8.70 10.40
C THR A 76 -17.17 7.18 10.31
N ARG A 77 -16.33 6.59 9.45
CA ARG A 77 -16.18 5.14 9.33
C ARG A 77 -14.72 4.74 9.41
N TRP A 78 -14.42 3.77 10.27
CA TRP A 78 -13.11 3.12 10.34
C TRP A 78 -12.97 2.06 9.23
N SER A 79 -11.78 1.97 8.67
CA SER A 79 -11.39 1.19 7.51
C SER A 79 -9.91 0.84 7.65
N ASN A 80 -9.44 -0.30 7.19
CA ASN A 80 -8.01 -0.58 7.09
C ASN A 80 -7.53 -0.53 5.63
N THR A 81 -8.36 -0.01 4.72
CA THR A 81 -8.14 0.03 3.28
C THR A 81 -7.73 1.41 2.82
N TYR A 82 -6.75 1.46 1.91
CA TYR A 82 -6.12 2.64 1.36
C TYR A 82 -6.27 2.63 -0.16
N PHE A 83 -6.51 3.80 -0.73
CA PHE A 83 -6.43 4.00 -2.18
C PHE A 83 -5.01 4.36 -2.56
N CYS A 84 -4.40 3.54 -3.42
CA CYS A 84 -3.06 3.77 -3.93
C CYS A 84 -3.10 4.06 -5.44
N ALA A 85 -2.46 5.15 -5.84
CA ALA A 85 -2.20 5.46 -7.25
C ALA A 85 -0.72 5.27 -7.56
N TRP A 86 -0.44 4.65 -8.71
CA TRP A 86 0.89 4.27 -9.14
C TRP A 86 1.14 4.78 -10.55
N LYS A 87 2.42 5.00 -10.87
CA LYS A 87 2.87 5.28 -12.23
C LYS A 87 4.10 4.46 -12.57
N ARG A 88 4.32 4.18 -13.85
CA ARG A 88 5.60 3.70 -14.38
C ARG A 88 5.83 4.24 -15.80
N PRO A 89 7.07 4.29 -16.31
CA PRO A 89 7.30 4.62 -17.71
C PRO A 89 6.53 3.65 -18.61
N LYS A 90 5.79 4.19 -19.58
CA LYS A 90 5.12 3.36 -20.57
C LYS A 90 6.21 2.70 -21.43
N PRO A 91 6.25 1.36 -21.57
CA PRO A 91 7.18 0.73 -22.50
C PRO A 91 6.91 1.28 -23.90
N GLU A 92 7.98 1.64 -24.63
CA GLU A 92 7.85 1.91 -26.05
C GLU A 92 7.25 0.66 -26.67
N ALA A 93 6.09 0.79 -27.32
CA ALA A 93 5.54 -0.32 -28.07
C ALA A 93 6.63 -0.71 -29.08
N ASP A 94 7.15 -1.92 -28.98
CA ASP A 94 8.09 -2.45 -29.96
C ASP A 94 7.54 -2.11 -31.34
N ALA A 95 8.31 -1.35 -32.12
CA ALA A 95 7.95 -1.02 -33.47
C ALA A 95 7.90 -2.34 -34.26
N GLU A 96 6.70 -2.88 -34.41
CA GLU A 96 6.37 -3.97 -35.35
C GLU A 96 6.77 -3.59 -36.78
#